data_AF-A0A942D5L7-F1
#
_entry.id   AF-A0A942D5L7-F1
#
_cell.length_a   1.000
_cell.length_b   1.000
_cell.length_c   1.000
_cell.angle_alpha   90.00
_cell.angle_beta   90.00
_cell.angle_gamma   90.00
#
_symmetry.space_group_name_H-M   'P 1'
#
loop_
_entity.id
_entity.type
_entity.pdbx_description
1 polymer ?
#
loop_
_entity_poly.entity_id
_entity_poly.type
_entity_poly.pdbx_seq_one_letter_code
_entity_poly.pdbx_strand_id
1 'polypeptide(L)'
;MRALARGVLALYPLAYRRRYGEEMEALLEDSEVRVSTVADLAKGAALAHLRPRPELRGAAVPAADRVRAAAVGVLACWLLFALAGLGFYKTTEDGGFHHAGEVHRLLGYAHLSVQLLAVVGSLAVLAAIVPFAAAALAGAGADRRLRGAALLAGGSVAALLLATAALVAFANVVGTASAGVSLLVLLAWATVALAAGAGCALAARRGLFALPIGRRGLVFLAALGGVVALTMAAIAVATAIYLVALASAAPGLGAESNGPLGLLSVTASLALQLGLMLVAVALAARAALHARAALTPASTP
;
A
#
# COMPACT_ATOMS: atom_id res chain seq x y z
N MET A 1 0.26 -17.70 -18.72
CA MET A 1 -0.92 -17.74 -17.81
C MET A 1 -0.68 -18.48 -16.51
N ARG A 2 -0.05 -19.67 -16.48
CA ARG A 2 0.27 -20.41 -15.24
C ARG A 2 0.97 -19.58 -14.14
N ALA A 3 1.97 -18.77 -14.51
CA ALA A 3 2.67 -17.91 -13.55
C ALA A 3 1.73 -16.87 -12.89
N LEU A 4 0.77 -16.33 -13.65
CA LEU A 4 -0.25 -15.43 -13.12
C LEU A 4 -1.21 -16.16 -12.17
N ALA A 5 -1.67 -17.36 -12.53
CA ALA A 5 -2.51 -18.17 -11.66
C ALA A 5 -1.81 -18.51 -10.32
N ARG A 6 -0.54 -18.92 -10.36
CA ARG A 6 0.28 -19.12 -9.15
C ARG A 6 0.47 -17.82 -8.36
N GLY A 7 0.61 -16.68 -9.04
CA GLY A 7 0.62 -15.37 -8.41
C GLY A 7 -0.68 -15.07 -7.66
N VAL A 8 -1.83 -15.38 -8.25
CA VAL A 8 -3.15 -15.19 -7.63
C VAL A 8 -3.36 -16.12 -6.43
N LEU A 9 -2.85 -17.35 -6.44
CA LEU A 9 -2.86 -18.21 -5.24
C LEU A 9 -2.15 -17.56 -4.04
N ALA A 10 -1.17 -16.68 -4.29
CA ALA A 10 -0.51 -15.94 -3.22
C ALA A 10 -1.44 -14.93 -2.51
N LEU A 11 -2.55 -14.52 -3.15
CA LEU A 11 -3.56 -13.60 -2.61
C LEU A 11 -4.53 -14.27 -1.64
N TYR A 12 -4.65 -15.60 -1.66
CA TYR A 12 -5.49 -16.32 -0.69
C TYR A 12 -5.02 -16.08 0.75
N PRO A 13 -5.94 -16.07 1.73
CA PRO A 13 -5.58 -16.00 3.15
C PRO A 13 -4.60 -17.12 3.53
N LEU A 14 -3.69 -16.84 4.47
CA LEU A 14 -2.63 -17.80 4.84
C LEU A 14 -3.15 -19.16 5.30
N ALA A 15 -4.26 -19.20 6.05
CA ALA A 15 -4.87 -20.45 6.49
C ALA A 15 -5.35 -21.30 5.30
N TYR A 16 -5.97 -20.67 4.30
CA TYR A 16 -6.36 -21.35 3.06
C TYR A 16 -5.16 -21.85 2.27
N ARG A 17 -4.12 -21.02 2.14
CA ARG A 17 -2.90 -21.42 1.41
C ARG A 17 -2.19 -22.60 2.07
N ARG A 18 -2.17 -22.67 3.40
CA ARG A 18 -1.57 -23.82 4.10
C ARG A 18 -2.38 -25.09 3.95
N ARG A 19 -3.71 -24.98 3.95
CA ARG A 19 -4.59 -26.15 3.87
C ARG A 19 -4.71 -26.68 2.45
N TYR A 20 -4.93 -25.79 1.49
CA TYR A 20 -5.31 -26.15 0.12
C TYR A 20 -4.28 -25.71 -0.92
N GLY A 21 -3.18 -25.05 -0.53
CA GLY A 21 -2.25 -24.46 -1.48
C GLY A 21 -1.56 -25.49 -2.38
N GLU A 22 -1.10 -26.60 -1.79
CA GLU A 22 -0.46 -27.70 -2.53
C GLU A 22 -1.46 -28.38 -3.48
N GLU A 23 -2.68 -28.66 -3.00
CA GLU A 23 -3.76 -29.23 -3.82
C GLU A 23 -4.12 -28.29 -4.99
N MET A 24 -4.23 -26.98 -4.75
CA MET A 24 -4.53 -26.01 -5.80
C MET A 24 -3.36 -25.84 -6.78
N GLU A 25 -2.12 -25.97 -6.32
CA GLU A 25 -0.93 -25.93 -7.19
C GLU A 25 -0.88 -27.18 -8.09
N ALA A 26 -1.10 -28.37 -7.53
CA ALA A 26 -1.22 -29.61 -8.29
C ALA A 26 -2.35 -29.54 -9.33
N LEU A 27 -3.53 -29.04 -8.95
CA LEU A 27 -4.65 -28.82 -9.88
C LEU A 27 -4.29 -27.87 -11.03
N LEU A 28 -3.48 -26.84 -10.79
CA LEU A 28 -3.01 -25.92 -11.82
C LEU A 28 -1.92 -26.51 -12.73
N GLU A 29 -1.18 -27.51 -12.24
CA GLU A 29 -0.22 -28.27 -13.03
C GLU A 29 -0.94 -29.23 -13.98
N ASP A 30 -1.99 -29.89 -13.49
CA ASP A 30 -2.79 -30.87 -14.23
C ASP A 30 -3.82 -30.24 -15.19
N SER A 31 -4.18 -28.97 -15.00
CA SER A 31 -5.21 -28.28 -15.79
C SER A 31 -4.65 -27.29 -16.82
N GLU A 32 -5.40 -27.08 -17.91
CA GLU A 32 -5.14 -25.98 -18.85
C GLU A 32 -5.53 -24.62 -18.20
N VAL A 33 -4.56 -23.73 -18.02
CA VAL A 33 -4.80 -22.44 -17.34
C VAL A 33 -5.22 -21.36 -18.33
N ARG A 34 -6.49 -20.98 -18.29
CA ARG A 34 -7.10 -19.90 -19.08
C ARG A 34 -7.18 -18.58 -18.30
N VAL A 35 -7.50 -17.48 -18.99
CA VAL A 35 -7.72 -16.17 -18.34
C VAL A 35 -8.90 -16.22 -17.37
N SER A 36 -9.96 -16.98 -17.72
CA SER A 36 -11.10 -17.23 -16.82
C SER A 36 -10.66 -17.90 -15.52
N THR A 37 -9.74 -18.88 -15.58
CA THR A 37 -9.18 -19.54 -14.39
C THR A 37 -8.50 -18.54 -13.45
N VAL A 38 -7.74 -17.59 -14.00
CA VAL A 38 -7.08 -16.54 -13.21
C VAL A 38 -8.12 -15.62 -12.55
N ALA A 39 -9.17 -15.24 -13.30
CA ALA A 39 -10.26 -14.43 -12.78
C ALA A 39 -11.06 -15.15 -11.67
N ASP A 40 -11.34 -16.44 -11.86
CA ASP A 40 -12.04 -17.29 -10.88
C ASP A 40 -11.21 -17.47 -9.61
N LEU A 41 -9.90 -17.70 -9.72
CA LEU A 41 -9.00 -17.73 -8.58
C LEU A 41 -8.95 -16.38 -7.86
N ALA A 42 -8.94 -15.26 -8.58
CA ALA A 42 -8.91 -13.93 -7.98
C ALA A 42 -10.21 -13.65 -7.23
N LYS A 43 -11.35 -14.01 -7.82
CA LYS A 43 -12.67 -13.97 -7.18
C LYS A 43 -12.72 -14.87 -5.95
N GLY A 44 -12.19 -16.09 -6.03
CA GLY A 44 -12.12 -17.03 -4.92
C GLY A 44 -11.26 -16.51 -3.77
N ALA A 45 -10.11 -15.90 -4.07
CA ALA A 45 -9.26 -15.24 -3.09
C ALA A 45 -10.00 -14.10 -2.39
N ALA A 46 -10.67 -13.23 -3.16
CA ALA A 46 -11.47 -12.13 -2.61
C ALA A 46 -12.60 -12.65 -1.69
N LEU A 47 -13.35 -13.65 -2.15
CA LEU A 47 -14.40 -14.29 -1.36
C LEU A 47 -13.87 -14.94 -0.07
N ALA A 48 -12.67 -15.53 -0.12
CA ALA A 48 -12.04 -16.12 1.07
C ALA A 48 -11.69 -15.08 2.14
N HIS A 49 -11.38 -13.84 1.75
CA HIS A 49 -11.20 -12.71 2.69
C HIS A 49 -12.53 -12.17 3.22
N LEU A 50 -13.56 -12.10 2.37
CA LEU A 50 -14.88 -11.58 2.73
C LEU A 50 -15.69 -12.55 3.60
N ARG A 51 -15.56 -13.87 3.36
CA ARG A 51 -16.28 -14.94 4.06
C ARG A 51 -15.31 -15.98 4.60
N PRO A 52 -14.51 -15.65 5.62
CA PRO A 52 -13.57 -16.59 6.21
C PRO A 52 -14.33 -17.76 6.85
N ARG A 53 -14.03 -19.00 6.42
CA ARG A 53 -14.67 -20.21 6.95
C ARG A 53 -14.29 -20.41 8.42
N PRO A 54 -15.24 -20.71 9.32
CA PRO A 54 -14.98 -20.90 10.75
C PRO A 54 -13.96 -22.02 11.02
N GLU A 55 -14.05 -23.12 10.27
CA GLU A 55 -13.16 -24.29 10.38
C GLU A 55 -11.68 -23.93 10.16
N LEU A 56 -11.41 -22.96 9.28
CA LEU A 56 -10.05 -22.50 8.98
C LEU A 56 -9.59 -21.37 9.92
N ARG A 57 -10.48 -20.80 10.74
CA ARG A 57 -10.08 -19.89 11.83
C ARG A 57 -9.36 -20.64 12.95
N GLY A 58 -9.64 -21.93 13.13
CA GLY A 58 -9.02 -22.80 14.14
C GLY A 58 -7.74 -23.50 13.69
N ALA A 59 -7.44 -23.56 12.39
CA ALA A 59 -6.16 -24.06 11.90
C ALA A 59 -5.05 -23.13 12.39
N ALA A 60 -4.28 -23.58 13.38
CA ALA A 60 -3.35 -22.76 14.14
C ALA A 60 -2.22 -22.18 13.26
N VAL A 61 -2.46 -21.02 12.63
CA VAL A 61 -1.38 -20.22 12.03
C VAL A 61 -0.50 -19.72 13.18
N PRO A 62 0.80 -20.03 13.22
CA PRO A 62 1.71 -19.57 14.25
C PRO A 62 1.64 -18.06 14.45
N ALA A 63 1.73 -17.63 15.70
CA ALA A 63 1.68 -16.21 16.06
C ALA A 63 2.67 -15.36 15.25
N ALA A 64 3.89 -15.86 15.05
CA ALA A 64 4.92 -15.19 14.26
C ALA A 64 4.48 -14.91 12.82
N ASP A 65 3.83 -15.87 12.16
CA ASP A 65 3.39 -15.72 10.77
C ASP A 65 2.22 -14.76 10.65
N ARG A 66 1.36 -14.68 11.68
CA ARG A 66 0.30 -13.65 11.75
C ARG A 66 0.89 -12.25 11.83
N VAL A 67 1.92 -12.05 12.67
CA VAL A 67 2.61 -10.75 12.80
C VAL A 67 3.30 -10.37 11.48
N ARG A 68 4.01 -11.32 10.83
CA ARG A 68 4.66 -11.08 9.53
C ARG A 68 3.62 -10.70 8.46
N ALA A 69 2.51 -11.42 8.40
CA ALA A 69 1.43 -11.15 7.45
C ALA A 69 0.79 -9.78 7.70
N ALA A 70 0.54 -9.44 8.95
CA ALA A 70 0.02 -8.14 9.34
C ALA A 70 1.00 -7.00 8.98
N ALA A 71 2.31 -7.17 9.20
CA ALA A 71 3.31 -6.18 8.83
C ALA A 71 3.34 -5.93 7.31
N VAL A 72 3.28 -6.99 6.50
CA VAL A 72 3.14 -6.87 5.04
C VAL A 72 1.83 -6.18 4.65
N GLY A 73 0.73 -6.51 5.33
CA GLY A 73 -0.57 -5.88 5.12
C GLY A 73 -0.55 -4.37 5.40
N VAL A 74 0.05 -3.95 6.51
CA VAL A 74 0.24 -2.53 6.85
C VAL A 74 1.11 -1.84 5.78
N LEU A 75 2.21 -2.46 5.34
CA LEU A 75 3.05 -1.91 4.28
C LEU A 75 2.26 -1.74 2.97
N ALA A 76 1.46 -2.73 2.56
CA ALA A 76 0.64 -2.62 1.36
C ALA A 76 -0.40 -1.50 1.48
N CYS A 77 -1.03 -1.35 2.65
CA CYS A 77 -1.95 -0.24 2.92
C CYS A 77 -1.24 1.11 2.90
N TRP A 78 -0.02 1.19 3.45
CA TRP A 78 0.80 2.39 3.41
C TRP A 78 1.15 2.81 1.97
N LEU A 79 1.48 1.86 1.08
CA LEU A 79 1.78 2.15 -0.32
C LEU A 79 0.56 2.74 -1.06
N LEU A 80 -0.63 2.16 -0.85
CA LEU A 80 -1.88 2.71 -1.40
C LEU A 80 -2.22 4.08 -0.81
N PHE A 81 -2.01 4.24 0.50
CA PHE A 81 -2.23 5.50 1.20
C PHE A 81 -1.27 6.60 0.73
N ALA A 82 0.00 6.27 0.51
CA ALA A 82 1.00 7.18 -0.01
C ALA A 82 0.65 7.65 -1.43
N LEU A 83 0.11 6.75 -2.28
CA LEU A 83 -0.39 7.15 -3.60
C LEU A 83 -1.53 8.17 -3.50
N ALA A 84 -2.48 7.96 -2.58
CA ALA A 84 -3.54 8.93 -2.30
C ALA A 84 -2.97 10.26 -1.76
N GLY A 85 -1.98 10.20 -0.86
CA GLY A 85 -1.30 11.36 -0.29
C GLY A 85 -0.50 12.17 -1.31
N LEU A 86 0.17 11.51 -2.26
CA LEU A 86 0.81 12.18 -3.40
C LEU A 86 -0.22 12.88 -4.28
N GLY A 87 -1.38 12.25 -4.49
CA GLY A 87 -2.52 12.88 -5.16
C GLY A 87 -3.00 14.12 -4.41
N PHE A 88 -3.13 14.06 -3.08
CA PHE A 88 -3.48 15.21 -2.24
C PHE A 88 -2.48 16.34 -2.41
N TYR A 89 -1.18 16.04 -2.32
CA TYR A 89 -0.11 17.02 -2.46
C TYR A 89 -0.15 17.67 -3.84
N LYS A 90 -0.22 16.86 -4.90
CA LYS A 90 -0.29 17.35 -6.28
C LYS A 90 -1.53 18.21 -6.56
N THR A 91 -2.68 17.87 -5.97
CA THR A 91 -3.91 18.69 -6.10
C THR A 91 -3.80 20.03 -5.37
N THR A 92 -2.88 20.18 -4.40
CA THR A 92 -2.83 21.34 -3.50
C THR A 92 -1.49 22.09 -3.54
N GLU A 93 -0.63 21.80 -4.53
CA GLU A 93 0.70 22.43 -4.65
C GLU A 93 0.66 23.79 -5.35
N ASP A 94 -0.44 24.13 -6.03
CA ASP A 94 -0.54 25.40 -6.77
C ASP A 94 -0.56 26.60 -5.82
N GLY A 95 -0.03 27.73 -6.29
CA GLY A 95 0.14 28.96 -5.49
C GLY A 95 -1.16 29.49 -4.87
N GLY A 96 -2.32 29.24 -5.50
CA GLY A 96 -3.63 29.60 -4.95
C GLY A 96 -3.92 28.93 -3.62
N PHE A 97 -3.56 27.65 -3.45
CA PHE A 97 -3.75 26.92 -2.20
C PHE A 97 -2.79 27.39 -1.10
N HIS A 98 -1.56 27.74 -1.46
CA HIS A 98 -0.60 28.34 -0.55
C HIS A 98 -1.10 29.66 0.00
N HIS A 99 -1.54 30.56 -0.89
CA HIS A 99 -2.10 31.85 -0.48
C HIS A 99 -3.35 31.69 0.39
N ALA A 100 -4.26 30.78 0.04
CA ALA A 100 -5.43 30.48 0.87
C ALA A 100 -5.03 29.94 2.25
N GLY A 101 -3.95 29.16 2.35
CA GLY A 101 -3.41 28.67 3.62
C GLY A 101 -2.85 29.78 4.53
N GLU A 102 -2.26 30.84 3.94
CA GLU A 102 -1.78 32.01 4.66
C GLU A 102 -2.94 32.87 5.20
N VAL A 103 -3.99 33.05 4.40
CA VAL A 103 -5.20 33.80 4.77
C VAL A 103 -6.03 33.01 5.79
N HIS A 104 -6.17 31.70 5.61
CA HIS A 104 -7.00 30.82 6.44
C HIS A 104 -6.13 29.81 7.20
N ARG A 105 -5.69 30.20 8.40
CA ARG A 105 -4.75 29.42 9.23
C ARG A 105 -5.14 27.94 9.43
N LEU A 106 -6.43 27.62 9.54
CA LEU A 106 -6.89 26.23 9.70
C LEU A 106 -6.52 25.38 8.46
N LEU A 107 -6.65 25.94 7.26
CA LEU A 107 -6.27 25.29 6.01
C LEU A 107 -4.75 25.06 5.97
N GLY A 108 -3.98 26.10 6.29
CA GLY A 108 -2.51 26.03 6.34
C GLY A 108 -2.00 25.01 7.36
N TYR A 109 -2.53 25.02 8.59
CA TYR A 109 -2.12 24.07 9.62
C TYR A 109 -2.53 22.63 9.31
N ALA A 110 -3.70 22.41 8.71
CA ALA A 110 -4.12 21.08 8.29
C ALA A 110 -3.18 20.52 7.18
N HIS A 111 -2.83 21.34 6.20
CA HIS A 111 -1.89 20.97 5.13
C HIS A 111 -0.49 20.64 5.69
N LEU A 112 0.05 21.52 6.54
CA LEU A 112 1.34 21.31 7.19
C LEU A 112 1.32 20.03 8.06
N SER A 113 0.23 19.77 8.78
CA SER A 113 0.07 18.57 9.60
C SER A 113 0.14 17.30 8.76
N VAL A 114 -0.52 17.28 7.58
CA VAL A 114 -0.42 16.16 6.63
C VAL A 114 1.03 15.90 6.23
N GLN A 115 1.80 16.95 5.91
CA GLN A 115 3.21 16.80 5.51
C GLN A 115 4.10 16.28 6.65
N LEU A 116 4.00 16.87 7.84
CA LEU A 116 4.80 16.45 9.00
C LEU A 116 4.47 15.01 9.39
N LEU A 117 3.19 14.64 9.41
CA LEU A 117 2.77 13.27 9.70
C LEU A 117 3.22 12.30 8.60
N ALA A 118 3.21 12.70 7.33
CA ALA A 118 3.73 11.87 6.24
C ALA A 118 5.23 11.59 6.41
N VAL A 119 6.01 12.57 6.85
CA VAL A 119 7.43 12.38 7.21
C VAL A 119 7.57 11.38 8.36
N VAL A 120 6.83 11.57 9.46
CA VAL A 120 6.86 10.65 10.62
C VAL A 120 6.49 9.22 10.22
N GLY A 121 5.42 9.04 9.43
CA GLY A 121 4.98 7.74 8.96
C GLY A 121 6.00 7.07 8.03
N SER A 122 6.62 7.85 7.15
CA SER A 122 7.70 7.37 6.27
C SER A 122 8.92 6.92 7.07
N LEU A 123 9.32 7.70 8.08
CA LEU A 123 10.42 7.32 8.98
C LEU A 123 10.11 6.04 9.75
N ALA A 124 8.88 5.85 10.23
CA ALA A 124 8.47 4.61 10.88
C ALA A 124 8.52 3.40 9.93
N VAL A 125 8.10 3.57 8.67
CA VAL A 125 8.23 2.53 7.64
C VAL A 125 9.69 2.22 7.34
N LEU A 126 10.55 3.22 7.21
CA LEU A 126 11.99 3.03 7.00
C LEU A 126 12.65 2.32 8.18
N ALA A 127 12.34 2.73 9.41
CA ALA A 127 12.82 2.09 10.63
C ALA A 127 12.39 0.61 10.70
N ALA A 128 11.22 0.26 10.15
CA ALA A 128 10.80 -1.12 10.02
C ALA A 128 11.60 -1.84 8.94
N ILE A 129 11.71 -1.29 7.72
CA ILE A 129 12.24 -1.99 6.55
C ILE A 129 13.77 -2.15 6.59
N VAL A 130 14.51 -1.09 6.96
CA VAL A 130 15.98 -1.03 6.87
C VAL A 130 16.68 -2.23 7.53
N PRO A 131 16.41 -2.60 8.79
CA PRO A 131 17.10 -3.73 9.43
C PRO A 131 16.81 -5.07 8.72
N PHE A 132 15.58 -5.30 8.23
CA PHE A 132 15.25 -6.53 7.50
C PHE A 132 15.81 -6.55 6.09
N ALA A 133 15.86 -5.40 5.41
CA ALA A 133 16.48 -5.27 4.11
C ALA A 133 17.99 -5.54 4.20
N ALA A 134 18.67 -4.97 5.20
CA ALA A 134 20.08 -5.23 5.46
C ALA A 134 20.34 -6.72 5.74
N ALA A 135 19.53 -7.35 6.60
CA ALA A 135 19.63 -8.78 6.87
C ALA A 135 19.36 -9.65 5.62
N ALA A 136 18.37 -9.30 4.81
CA ALA A 136 18.06 -10.00 3.57
C ALA A 136 19.19 -9.87 2.53
N LEU A 137 19.81 -8.69 2.41
CA LEU A 137 20.95 -8.45 1.53
C LEU A 137 22.20 -9.21 2.00
N ALA A 138 22.49 -9.19 3.29
CA ALA A 138 23.60 -9.96 3.86
C ALA A 138 23.42 -11.47 3.64
N GLY A 139 22.19 -11.98 3.70
CA GLY A 139 21.87 -13.38 3.43
C GLY A 139 21.68 -13.75 1.95
N ALA A 140 21.65 -12.78 1.04
CA ALA A 140 21.29 -13.03 -0.37
C ALA A 140 22.32 -13.90 -1.12
N GLY A 141 23.57 -13.94 -0.67
CA GLY A 141 24.59 -14.84 -1.24
C GLY A 141 24.33 -16.31 -0.91
N ALA A 142 23.78 -16.59 0.27
CA ALA A 142 23.57 -17.95 0.78
C ALA A 142 22.17 -18.50 0.49
N ASP A 143 21.13 -17.65 0.46
CA ASP A 143 19.74 -18.06 0.24
C ASP A 143 19.15 -17.43 -1.03
N ARG A 144 18.80 -18.30 -2.00
CA ARG A 144 18.14 -17.93 -3.26
C ARG A 144 16.81 -17.18 -3.05
N ARG A 145 16.08 -17.46 -1.97
CA ARG A 145 14.81 -16.80 -1.64
C ARG A 145 15.03 -15.34 -1.23
N LEU A 146 16.04 -15.09 -0.40
CA LEU A 146 16.43 -13.73 0.01
C LEU A 146 16.96 -12.93 -1.17
N ARG A 147 17.78 -13.55 -2.03
CA ARG A 147 18.21 -12.93 -3.29
C ARG A 147 17.03 -12.56 -4.19
N GLY A 148 16.07 -13.47 -4.36
CA GLY A 148 14.87 -13.21 -5.15
C GLY A 148 14.01 -12.09 -4.57
N ALA A 149 13.92 -11.98 -3.24
CA ALA A 149 13.23 -10.87 -2.57
C ALA A 149 13.96 -9.53 -2.80
N ALA A 150 15.27 -9.50 -2.61
CA ALA A 150 16.09 -8.30 -2.82
C ALA A 150 16.04 -7.82 -4.28
N LEU A 151 16.18 -8.73 -5.25
CA LEU A 151 16.08 -8.40 -6.68
C LEU A 151 14.68 -7.89 -7.05
N LEU A 152 13.62 -8.49 -6.50
CA LEU A 152 12.26 -8.03 -6.74
C LEU A 152 12.02 -6.62 -6.16
N ALA A 153 12.49 -6.35 -4.94
CA ALA A 153 12.38 -5.02 -4.32
C ALA A 153 13.18 -3.99 -5.12
N GLY A 154 14.47 -4.27 -5.39
CA GLY A 154 15.34 -3.38 -6.15
C GLY A 154 14.82 -3.11 -7.56
N GLY A 155 14.37 -4.15 -8.27
CA GLY A 155 13.76 -4.03 -9.58
C GLY A 155 12.45 -3.23 -9.58
N SER A 156 11.61 -3.39 -8.56
CA SER A 156 10.37 -2.63 -8.42
C SER A 156 10.64 -1.14 -8.18
N VAL A 157 11.58 -0.82 -7.29
CA VAL A 157 12.00 0.57 -7.04
C VAL A 157 12.62 1.19 -8.29
N ALA A 158 13.53 0.46 -8.96
CA ALA A 158 14.16 0.93 -10.20
C ALA A 158 13.12 1.19 -11.30
N ALA A 159 12.15 0.29 -11.50
CA ALA A 159 11.07 0.46 -12.46
C ALA A 159 10.24 1.71 -12.19
N LEU A 160 9.89 1.97 -10.92
CA LEU A 160 9.15 3.18 -10.54
C LEU A 160 9.98 4.46 -10.77
N LEU A 161 11.27 4.44 -10.42
CA LEU A 161 12.15 5.59 -10.64
C LEU A 161 12.30 5.89 -12.14
N LEU A 162 12.51 4.87 -12.96
CA LEU A 162 12.60 5.02 -14.42
C LEU A 162 11.28 5.52 -15.02
N ALA A 163 10.14 4.99 -14.58
CA ALA A 163 8.83 5.45 -15.06
C ALA A 163 8.56 6.91 -14.66
N THR A 164 8.94 7.30 -13.45
CA THR A 164 8.83 8.69 -12.98
C THR A 164 9.75 9.62 -13.77
N ALA A 165 11.01 9.21 -14.01
CA ALA A 165 11.94 9.98 -14.83
C ALA A 165 11.43 10.15 -16.27
N ALA A 166 10.85 9.10 -16.86
CA ALA A 166 10.24 9.15 -18.18
C ALA A 166 9.02 10.09 -18.22
N LEU A 167 8.16 10.06 -17.19
CA LEU A 167 7.03 10.97 -17.05
C LEU A 167 7.50 12.44 -16.98
N VAL A 168 8.52 12.72 -16.16
CA VAL A 168 9.09 14.07 -16.03
C VAL A 168 9.73 14.52 -17.34
N ALA A 169 10.51 13.66 -18.01
CA ALA A 169 11.11 13.98 -19.30
C ALA A 169 10.03 14.27 -20.36
N PHE A 170 8.97 13.44 -20.42
CA PHE A 170 7.83 13.64 -21.31
C PHE A 170 7.15 15.00 -21.06
N ALA A 171 6.88 15.34 -19.79
CA ALA A 171 6.27 16.61 -19.41
C ALA A 171 7.10 17.82 -19.83
N ASN A 172 8.43 17.72 -19.74
CA ASN A 172 9.33 18.81 -20.14
C ASN A 172 9.47 18.96 -21.67
N VAL A 173 9.35 17.88 -22.43
CA VAL A 173 9.51 17.92 -23.90
C VAL A 173 8.24 18.35 -24.62
N VAL A 174 7.07 17.84 -24.19
CA VAL A 174 5.83 17.97 -24.96
C VAL A 174 5.12 19.31 -24.71
N GLY A 175 5.43 20.03 -23.63
CA GLY A 175 4.85 21.32 -23.31
C GLY A 175 3.34 21.23 -23.05
N THR A 176 2.53 21.22 -24.11
CA THR A 176 1.07 21.06 -24.07
C THR A 176 0.63 19.81 -24.84
N ALA A 177 0.60 18.68 -24.15
CA ALA A 177 -0.02 17.46 -24.69
C ALA A 177 -1.56 17.59 -24.70
N SER A 178 -2.22 16.93 -25.65
CA SER A 178 -3.69 16.81 -25.61
C SER A 178 -4.14 16.05 -24.36
N ALA A 179 -5.33 16.36 -23.86
CA ALA A 179 -5.88 15.76 -22.63
C ALA A 179 -5.88 14.22 -22.66
N GLY A 180 -6.18 13.63 -23.82
CA GLY A 180 -6.16 12.17 -24.01
C GLY A 180 -4.75 11.57 -23.89
N VAL A 181 -3.72 12.22 -24.43
CA VAL A 181 -2.33 11.76 -24.30
C VAL A 181 -1.86 11.89 -22.85
N SER A 182 -2.13 13.01 -22.19
CA SER A 182 -1.80 13.22 -20.77
C SER A 182 -2.43 12.16 -19.87
N LEU A 183 -3.71 11.81 -20.13
CA LEU A 183 -4.38 10.73 -19.42
C LEU A 183 -3.70 9.38 -19.64
N LEU A 184 -3.41 9.01 -20.90
CA LEU A 184 -2.79 7.72 -21.21
C LEU A 184 -1.41 7.58 -20.54
N VAL A 185 -0.61 8.64 -20.58
CA VAL A 185 0.71 8.67 -19.91
C VAL A 185 0.56 8.57 -18.39
N LEU A 186 -0.40 9.28 -17.80
CA LEU A 186 -0.68 9.19 -16.36
C LEU A 186 -1.15 7.78 -15.95
N LEU A 187 -2.04 7.17 -16.73
CA LEU A 187 -2.53 5.81 -16.49
C LEU A 187 -1.42 4.78 -16.63
N ALA A 188 -0.54 4.93 -17.62
CA ALA A 188 0.63 4.07 -17.78
C ALA A 188 1.57 4.18 -16.57
N TRP A 189 1.91 5.41 -16.15
CA TRP A 189 2.72 5.64 -14.96
C TRP A 189 2.06 5.08 -13.69
N ALA A 190 0.76 5.34 -13.48
CA ALA A 190 0.02 4.85 -12.32
C ALA A 190 -0.01 3.31 -12.29
N THR A 191 -0.13 2.66 -13.44
CA THR A 191 -0.05 1.20 -13.56
C THR A 191 1.32 0.68 -13.14
N VAL A 192 2.41 1.32 -13.59
CA VAL A 192 3.77 0.95 -13.16
C VAL A 192 3.96 1.19 -11.66
N ALA A 193 3.45 2.30 -11.12
CA ALA A 193 3.53 2.60 -9.69
C ALA A 193 2.80 1.57 -8.83
N LEU A 194 1.59 1.16 -9.24
CA LEU A 194 0.83 0.11 -8.56
C LEU A 194 1.54 -1.25 -8.66
N ALA A 195 2.08 -1.60 -9.82
CA ALA A 195 2.83 -2.84 -10.02
C ALA A 195 4.12 -2.87 -9.18
N ALA A 196 4.86 -1.76 -9.13
CA ALA A 196 6.05 -1.61 -8.30
C ALA A 196 5.72 -1.70 -6.80
N GLY A 197 4.64 -1.03 -6.36
CA GLY A 197 4.15 -1.14 -4.99
C GLY A 197 3.80 -2.58 -4.61
N ALA A 198 3.07 -3.28 -5.48
CA ALA A 198 2.78 -4.71 -5.29
C ALA A 198 4.05 -5.57 -5.26
N GLY A 199 5.02 -5.30 -6.13
CA GLY A 199 6.33 -5.95 -6.16
C GLY A 199 7.11 -5.77 -4.84
N CYS A 200 7.14 -4.54 -4.30
CA CYS A 200 7.72 -4.24 -3.01
C CYS A 200 7.03 -4.99 -1.85
N ALA A 201 5.70 -5.01 -1.82
CA ALA A 201 4.95 -5.75 -0.80
C ALA A 201 5.20 -7.28 -0.89
N LEU A 202 5.26 -7.83 -2.10
CA LEU A 202 5.60 -9.23 -2.34
C LEU A 202 7.05 -9.55 -1.94
N ALA A 203 7.98 -8.66 -2.23
CA ALA A 203 9.38 -8.79 -1.81
C ALA A 203 9.50 -8.79 -0.28
N ALA A 204 8.84 -7.84 0.39
CA ALA A 204 8.79 -7.78 1.85
C ALA A 204 8.21 -9.07 2.45
N ARG A 205 7.13 -9.60 1.85
CA ARG A 205 6.57 -10.90 2.24
C ARG A 205 7.58 -12.04 2.10
N ARG A 206 8.25 -12.15 0.94
CA ARG A 206 9.25 -13.20 0.70
C ARG A 206 10.40 -13.11 1.70
N GLY A 207 10.91 -11.90 1.94
CA GLY A 207 12.00 -11.65 2.88
C GLY A 207 11.62 -11.97 4.33
N LEU A 208 10.50 -11.42 4.82
CA LEU A 208 10.07 -11.60 6.21
C LEU A 208 9.78 -13.06 6.57
N PHE A 209 9.28 -13.85 5.62
CA PHE A 209 9.00 -15.28 5.84
C PHE A 209 10.24 -16.16 5.67
N ALA A 210 11.28 -15.70 4.98
CA ALA A 210 12.55 -16.41 4.86
C ALA A 210 13.49 -16.13 6.04
N LEU A 211 13.41 -14.94 6.65
CA LEU A 211 14.29 -14.56 7.77
C LEU A 211 13.88 -15.23 9.10
N PRO A 212 14.83 -15.79 9.86
CA PRO A 212 14.59 -16.25 11.23
C PRO A 212 14.48 -15.05 12.18
N ILE A 213 13.27 -14.53 12.36
CA ILE A 213 13.01 -13.35 13.21
C ILE A 213 12.63 -13.83 14.62
N GLY A 214 13.45 -13.47 15.61
CA GLY A 214 13.14 -13.72 17.02
C GLY A 214 11.97 -12.88 17.54
N ARG A 215 11.44 -13.23 18.72
CA ARG A 215 10.28 -12.56 19.34
C ARG A 215 10.44 -11.04 19.46
N ARG A 216 11.63 -10.54 19.83
CA ARG A 216 11.91 -9.09 19.92
C ARG A 216 11.71 -8.37 18.59
N GLY A 217 12.18 -8.97 17.49
CA GLY A 217 11.99 -8.40 16.14
C GLY A 217 10.52 -8.40 15.71
N LEU A 218 9.74 -9.42 16.11
CA LEU A 218 8.30 -9.47 15.84
C LEU A 218 7.52 -8.41 16.64
N VAL A 219 7.87 -8.20 17.90
CA VAL A 219 7.29 -7.12 18.73
C VAL A 219 7.62 -5.76 18.13
N PHE A 220 8.87 -5.55 17.73
CA PHE A 220 9.30 -4.31 17.07
C PHE A 220 8.52 -4.04 15.77
N LEU A 221 8.38 -5.05 14.91
CA LEU A 221 7.57 -4.97 13.68
C LEU A 221 6.10 -4.63 13.97
N ALA A 222 5.50 -5.29 14.96
CA ALA A 222 4.12 -5.02 15.34
C ALA A 222 3.94 -3.60 15.91
N ALA A 223 4.91 -3.12 16.70
CA ALA A 223 4.89 -1.77 17.26
C ALA A 223 4.98 -0.71 16.15
N LEU A 224 5.96 -0.82 15.24
CA LEU A 224 6.07 0.09 14.11
C LEU A 224 4.87 0.03 13.17
N GLY A 225 4.32 -1.17 12.93
CA GLY A 225 3.06 -1.30 12.17
C GLY A 225 1.89 -0.55 12.84
N GLY A 226 1.83 -0.56 14.18
CA GLY A 226 0.87 0.23 14.94
C GLY A 226 1.09 1.74 14.82
N VAL A 227 2.34 2.19 14.88
CA VAL A 227 2.70 3.61 14.68
C VAL A 227 2.28 4.07 13.28
N VAL A 228 2.62 3.30 12.24
CA VAL A 228 2.24 3.63 10.85
C VAL A 228 0.72 3.73 10.70
N ALA A 229 -0.04 2.77 11.25
CA ALA A 229 -1.51 2.82 11.19
C ALA A 229 -2.09 4.04 11.91
N LEU A 230 -1.54 4.40 13.08
CA LEU A 230 -1.95 5.60 13.82
C LEU A 230 -1.64 6.88 13.03
N THR A 231 -0.45 6.96 12.43
CA THR A 231 -0.06 8.11 11.60
C THR A 231 -0.94 8.23 10.36
N MET A 232 -1.28 7.13 9.68
CA MET A 232 -2.24 7.14 8.57
C MET A 232 -3.61 7.68 9.01
N ALA A 233 -4.10 7.28 10.18
CA ALA A 233 -5.36 7.78 10.72
C ALA A 233 -5.29 9.30 11.01
N ALA A 234 -4.20 9.77 11.60
CA ALA A 234 -3.98 11.19 11.85
C ALA A 234 -3.91 12.01 10.55
N ILE A 235 -3.23 11.51 9.51
CA ILE A 235 -3.20 12.15 8.18
C ILE A 235 -4.60 12.22 7.56
N ALA A 236 -5.37 11.13 7.65
CA ALA A 236 -6.74 11.12 7.12
C ALA A 236 -7.64 12.15 7.83
N VAL A 237 -7.51 12.29 9.16
CA VAL A 237 -8.22 13.33 9.93
C VAL A 237 -7.77 14.73 9.50
N ALA A 238 -6.46 14.99 9.39
CA ALA A 238 -5.96 16.28 8.93
C ALA A 238 -6.43 16.61 7.50
N THR A 239 -6.49 15.61 6.62
CA THR A 239 -7.02 15.74 5.25
C THR A 239 -8.51 16.06 5.25
N ALA A 240 -9.30 15.42 6.13
CA ALA A 240 -10.72 15.74 6.28
C ALA A 240 -10.93 17.17 6.79
N ILE A 241 -10.13 17.62 7.76
CA ILE A 241 -10.15 19.01 8.25
C ILE A 241 -9.80 19.97 7.11
N TYR A 242 -8.75 19.67 6.33
CA TYR A 242 -8.35 20.47 5.17
C TYR A 242 -9.49 20.58 4.16
N LEU A 243 -10.14 19.46 3.82
CA LEU A 243 -11.25 19.43 2.87
C LEU A 243 -12.44 20.29 3.33
N VAL A 244 -12.83 20.18 4.60
CA VAL A 244 -13.92 20.98 5.20
C VAL A 244 -13.54 22.47 5.23
N ALA A 245 -12.30 22.79 5.61
CA ALA A 245 -11.80 24.16 5.63
C ALA A 245 -11.75 24.76 4.20
N LEU A 246 -11.32 23.98 3.20
CA LEU A 246 -11.28 24.43 1.80
C LEU A 246 -12.70 24.73 1.28
N ALA A 247 -13.64 23.81 1.52
CA ALA A 247 -15.02 23.95 1.07
C ALA A 247 -15.75 25.15 1.71
N SER A 248 -15.35 25.55 2.91
CA SER A 248 -15.99 26.66 3.64
C SER A 248 -15.28 28.01 3.44
N ALA A 249 -13.95 28.03 3.46
CA ALA A 249 -13.16 29.25 3.45
C ALA A 249 -12.75 29.70 2.04
N ALA A 250 -12.53 28.75 1.12
CA ALA A 250 -12.12 29.03 -0.25
C ALA A 250 -12.89 28.15 -1.27
N PRO A 251 -14.23 28.24 -1.32
CA PRO A 251 -15.05 27.41 -2.19
C PRO A 251 -14.73 27.60 -3.68
N GLY A 252 -14.23 28.77 -4.09
CA GLY A 252 -13.77 29.03 -5.45
C GLY A 252 -12.66 28.08 -5.87
N LEU A 253 -11.58 27.98 -5.08
CA LEU A 253 -10.49 27.03 -5.31
C LEU A 253 -10.97 25.58 -5.27
N GLY A 254 -11.89 25.27 -4.34
CA GLY A 254 -12.48 23.93 -4.24
C GLY A 254 -13.29 23.51 -5.48
N ALA A 255 -13.82 24.48 -6.25
CA ALA A 255 -14.63 24.25 -7.44
C ALA A 255 -13.79 24.14 -8.73
N GLU A 256 -12.51 24.49 -8.70
CA GLU A 256 -11.63 24.43 -9.87
C GLU A 256 -11.51 23.00 -10.41
N SER A 257 -11.38 22.88 -11.73
CA SER A 257 -11.16 21.61 -12.42
C SER A 257 -9.78 21.04 -12.05
N ASN A 258 -9.74 19.75 -11.73
CA ASN A 258 -8.53 19.03 -11.34
C ASN A 258 -8.23 17.85 -12.28
N GLY A 259 -6.94 17.56 -12.43
CA GLY A 259 -6.42 16.44 -13.21
C GLY A 259 -6.37 16.68 -14.72
N PRO A 260 -5.76 15.75 -15.49
CA PRO A 260 -5.44 15.95 -16.91
C PRO A 260 -6.67 16.08 -17.83
N LEU A 261 -7.84 15.65 -17.37
CA LEU A 261 -9.10 15.75 -18.11
C LEU A 261 -10.02 16.87 -17.58
N GLY A 262 -9.67 17.51 -16.45
CA GLY A 262 -10.51 18.50 -15.79
C GLY A 262 -11.91 18.02 -15.38
N LEU A 263 -12.14 16.70 -15.30
CA LEU A 263 -13.47 16.11 -15.09
C LEU A 263 -13.99 16.24 -13.65
N LEU A 264 -13.07 16.29 -12.68
CA LEU A 264 -13.42 16.37 -11.27
C LEU A 264 -13.04 17.74 -10.75
N SER A 265 -13.85 18.30 -9.85
CA SER A 265 -13.39 19.44 -9.08
C SER A 265 -12.27 19.03 -8.11
N VAL A 266 -11.51 20.00 -7.64
CA VAL A 266 -10.52 19.83 -6.56
C VAL A 266 -11.19 19.15 -5.35
N THR A 267 -12.35 19.65 -4.91
CA THR A 267 -13.09 19.10 -3.77
C THR A 267 -13.48 17.64 -3.99
N ALA A 268 -14.01 17.29 -5.17
CA ALA A 268 -14.38 15.92 -5.50
C ALA A 268 -13.15 14.98 -5.55
N SER A 269 -12.03 15.48 -6.07
CA SER A 269 -10.77 14.73 -6.10
C SER A 269 -10.22 14.46 -4.70
N LEU A 270 -10.19 15.49 -3.84
CA LEU A 270 -9.76 15.36 -2.45
C LEU A 270 -10.68 14.43 -1.65
N ALA A 271 -11.99 14.47 -1.90
CA ALA A 271 -12.95 13.55 -1.28
C ALA A 271 -12.71 12.09 -1.69
N LEU A 272 -12.42 11.83 -2.97
CA LEU A 272 -12.08 10.49 -3.46
C LEU A 272 -10.77 9.98 -2.83
N GLN A 273 -9.76 10.85 -2.75
CA GLN A 273 -8.48 10.54 -2.11
C GLN A 273 -8.65 10.24 -0.61
N LEU A 274 -9.46 11.05 0.10
CA LEU A 274 -9.82 10.81 1.50
C LEU A 274 -10.55 9.46 1.67
N GLY A 275 -11.49 9.14 0.78
CA GLY A 275 -12.16 7.84 0.79
C GLY A 275 -11.18 6.67 0.69
N LEU A 276 -10.20 6.75 -0.23
CA LEU A 276 -9.14 5.74 -0.36
C LEU A 276 -8.25 5.67 0.89
N MET A 277 -7.88 6.83 1.46
CA MET A 277 -7.13 6.92 2.72
C MET A 277 -7.85 6.21 3.87
N LEU A 278 -9.17 6.45 4.03
CA LEU A 278 -9.98 5.84 5.09
C LEU A 278 -10.06 4.31 4.95
N VAL A 279 -10.21 3.80 3.73
CA VAL A 279 -10.17 2.35 3.47
C VAL A 279 -8.82 1.77 3.86
N ALA A 280 -7.72 2.40 3.44
CA ALA A 280 -6.37 1.95 3.79
C ALA A 280 -6.11 2.01 5.30
N VAL A 281 -6.59 3.04 6.01
CA VAL A 281 -6.52 3.15 7.47
C VAL A 281 -7.25 2.01 8.16
N ALA A 282 -8.49 1.72 7.76
CA ALA A 282 -9.28 0.66 8.37
C ALA A 282 -8.59 -0.71 8.23
N LEU A 283 -8.05 -1.00 7.05
CA LEU A 283 -7.31 -2.24 6.78
C LEU A 283 -5.99 -2.31 7.56
N ALA A 284 -5.22 -1.23 7.60
CA ALA A 284 -3.97 -1.14 8.35
C ALA A 284 -4.20 -1.29 9.86
N ALA A 285 -5.20 -0.61 10.41
CA ALA A 285 -5.58 -0.70 11.82
C ALA A 285 -5.98 -2.13 12.19
N ARG A 286 -6.82 -2.78 11.37
CA ARG A 286 -7.18 -4.18 11.57
C ARG A 286 -5.96 -5.10 11.54
N ALA A 287 -5.05 -4.92 10.57
CA ALA A 287 -3.81 -5.70 10.50
C ALA A 287 -2.94 -5.50 11.75
N ALA A 288 -2.75 -4.26 12.20
CA ALA A 288 -1.98 -3.94 13.39
C ALA A 288 -2.59 -4.54 14.67
N LEU A 289 -3.92 -4.48 14.83
CA LEU A 289 -4.63 -5.10 15.95
C LEU A 289 -4.47 -6.62 15.96
N HIS A 290 -4.55 -7.28 14.80
CA HIS A 290 -4.29 -8.72 14.67
C HIS A 290 -2.85 -9.09 15.04
N ALA A 291 -1.87 -8.26 14.68
CA ALA A 291 -0.47 -8.45 15.09
C ALA A 291 -0.33 -8.38 16.62
N ARG A 292 -0.96 -7.39 17.26
CA ARG A 292 -0.93 -7.23 18.72
C ARG A 292 -1.58 -8.41 19.45
N ALA A 293 -2.77 -8.83 19.01
CA ALA A 293 -3.47 -9.98 19.57
C ALA A 293 -2.67 -11.29 19.39
N ALA A 294 -1.85 -11.39 18.35
CA ALA A 294 -0.99 -12.55 18.15
C ALA A 294 0.18 -12.63 19.15
N LEU A 295 0.59 -11.50 19.74
CA LEU A 295 1.72 -11.40 20.67
C LEU A 295 1.31 -11.50 22.15
N THR A 296 0.03 -11.29 22.46
CA THR A 296 -0.51 -11.49 23.81
C THR A 296 -0.60 -12.99 24.09
N PRO A 297 0.11 -13.51 25.12
CA PRO A 297 -0.03 -14.90 25.51
C PRO A 297 -1.50 -15.17 25.89
N ALA A 298 -2.06 -16.29 25.42
CA ALA A 298 -3.33 -16.75 25.95
C ALA A 298 -3.11 -16.99 27.44
N SER A 299 -3.81 -16.24 28.30
CA SER A 299 -3.91 -16.59 29.71
C SER A 299 -4.52 -17.98 29.78
N THR A 300 -3.68 -18.98 30.03
CA THR A 300 -4.11 -20.35 30.28
C THR A 300 -5.05 -20.33 31.47
N PRO A 301 -6.33 -20.75 31.32
CA PRO A 301 -7.23 -20.94 32.45
C PRO A 301 -6.74 -22.06 33.36
#